data_AF-A0A968PLN5-F1
#
_entry.id   AF-A0A968PLN5-F1
#
_cell.length_a   1.000
_cell.length_b   1.000
_cell.length_c   1.000
_cell.angle_alpha   90.00
_cell.angle_beta   90.00
_cell.angle_gamma   90.00
#
_symmetry.space_group_name_H-M   'P 1'
#
loop_
_entity.id
_entity.type
_entity.pdbx_description
1 polymer ?
#
loop_
_entity_poly.entity_id
_entity_poly.type
_entity_poly.pdbx_seq_one_letter_code
_entity_poly.pdbx_strand_id
1 'polypeptide(L)'
;MDIHTIPAPPTPWSQQLVAPTIDPSVYIHPLTNVIGDVHIGAQVHIAPGVSIRADEGMPFYIGASVNIQDGAVVHGLEQGRVTGDDGNPYSVWISDNASITHMALIHGPAYVGKGCFIGFRSTVFNARVGNGCIVMSHALIENVEIPAGRYVASGSVIIHQQQADRLPNVQEADSTFARHVVSVNQKLRQGYLCADDQVCIATIRNEPNGHSTVQPASRNGHRPSPPLEAPAIAWIREVLSQKFYIGVEQANTRRFRANSWSDCGVIKAMREDEAIATLKQLLQNHLHQYVRLFSINPETRQRGSQLTIQHPDTVESA
;
A
#
# COMPACT_ATOMS: atom_id res chain seq x y z
N MET A 1 -17.65 -18.60 2.61
CA MET A 1 -18.24 -17.26 2.46
C MET A 1 -18.56 -17.11 0.99
N ASP A 2 -19.83 -16.94 0.64
CA ASP A 2 -20.21 -16.76 -0.75
C ASP A 2 -19.67 -15.41 -1.22
N ILE A 3 -18.71 -15.45 -2.15
CA ILE A 3 -18.24 -14.24 -2.82
C ILE A 3 -19.46 -13.64 -3.51
N HIS A 4 -19.76 -12.36 -3.26
CA HIS A 4 -20.86 -11.64 -3.91
C HIS A 4 -20.52 -11.39 -5.39
N THR A 5 -20.57 -12.47 -6.17
CA THR A 5 -20.55 -12.49 -7.63
C THR A 5 -21.99 -12.55 -8.11
N ILE A 6 -22.37 -11.60 -8.96
CA ILE A 6 -23.75 -11.47 -9.43
C ILE A 6 -23.72 -11.40 -10.95
N PRO A 7 -24.56 -12.15 -11.67
CA PRO A 7 -24.74 -11.95 -13.10
C PRO A 7 -25.17 -10.51 -13.43
N ALA A 8 -24.86 -10.03 -14.63
CA ALA A 8 -25.42 -8.78 -15.12
C ALA A 8 -26.96 -8.88 -15.16
N PRO A 9 -27.69 -7.81 -14.78
CA PRO A 9 -29.15 -7.80 -14.87
C PRO A 9 -29.60 -7.67 -16.34
N PRO A 10 -30.85 -8.06 -16.66
CA PRO A 10 -31.40 -7.81 -17.98
C PRO A 10 -31.72 -6.31 -18.16
N THR A 11 -31.31 -5.75 -19.30
CA THR A 11 -31.49 -4.34 -19.68
C THR A 11 -31.82 -4.23 -21.18
N PRO A 12 -32.28 -3.06 -21.68
CA PRO A 12 -32.48 -2.88 -23.12
C PRO A 12 -31.23 -3.11 -23.99
N TRP A 13 -30.03 -2.91 -23.43
CA TRP A 13 -28.74 -3.10 -24.13
C TRP A 13 -28.11 -4.49 -23.92
N SER A 14 -28.54 -5.25 -22.90
CA SER A 14 -28.05 -6.62 -22.68
C SER A 14 -29.11 -7.52 -22.05
N GLN A 15 -29.36 -8.66 -22.68
CA GLN A 15 -30.17 -9.75 -22.14
C GLN A 15 -29.32 -10.96 -21.71
N GLN A 16 -28.00 -10.86 -21.88
CA GLN A 16 -27.06 -11.92 -21.57
C GLN A 16 -26.68 -11.78 -20.09
N LEU A 17 -27.23 -12.67 -19.25
CA LEU A 17 -27.01 -12.72 -17.80
C LEU A 17 -25.60 -13.25 -17.48
N VAL A 18 -24.57 -12.61 -18.03
CA VAL A 18 -23.18 -13.05 -17.92
C VAL A 18 -22.70 -12.86 -16.48
N ALA A 19 -22.06 -13.89 -15.93
CA ALA A 19 -21.47 -13.89 -14.60
C ALA A 19 -19.95 -13.71 -14.67
N PRO A 20 -19.30 -13.21 -13.60
CA PRO A 20 -17.85 -13.08 -13.56
C PRO A 20 -17.12 -14.41 -13.78
N THR A 21 -16.04 -14.38 -14.57
CA THR A 21 -15.11 -15.51 -14.74
C THR A 21 -13.86 -15.24 -13.91
N ILE A 22 -13.61 -16.06 -12.90
CA ILE A 22 -12.59 -15.81 -11.87
C ILE A 22 -11.63 -16.99 -11.78
N ASP A 23 -10.33 -16.72 -11.88
CA ASP A 23 -9.31 -17.74 -11.69
C ASP A 23 -9.31 -18.29 -10.24
N PRO A 24 -9.11 -19.60 -10.03
CA PRO A 24 -9.15 -20.21 -8.69
C PRO A 24 -8.13 -19.66 -7.68
N SER A 25 -7.06 -18.99 -8.16
CA SER A 25 -6.03 -18.42 -7.29
C SER A 25 -6.36 -17.01 -6.79
N VAL A 26 -7.46 -16.39 -7.23
CA VAL A 26 -7.84 -15.05 -6.79
C VAL A 26 -8.27 -15.05 -5.33
N TYR A 27 -7.88 -14.03 -4.56
CA TYR A 27 -8.55 -13.71 -3.30
C TYR A 27 -9.45 -12.51 -3.48
N ILE A 28 -10.73 -12.66 -3.11
CA ILE A 28 -11.72 -11.58 -3.07
C ILE A 28 -12.21 -11.45 -1.64
N HIS A 29 -12.00 -10.28 -1.05
CA HIS A 29 -12.50 -10.02 0.29
C HIS A 29 -14.04 -10.11 0.34
N PRO A 30 -14.65 -10.66 1.41
CA PRO A 30 -16.11 -10.84 1.51
C PRO A 30 -16.95 -9.56 1.41
N LEU A 31 -16.35 -8.39 1.66
CA LEU A 31 -17.00 -7.08 1.59
C LEU A 31 -16.92 -6.44 0.18
N THR A 32 -16.74 -7.24 -0.86
CA THR A 32 -16.57 -6.79 -2.24
C THR A 32 -17.73 -7.26 -3.11
N ASN A 33 -18.14 -6.45 -4.09
CA ASN A 33 -19.13 -6.80 -5.09
C ASN A 33 -18.51 -6.87 -6.49
N VAL A 34 -18.73 -7.99 -7.20
CA VAL A 34 -18.32 -8.17 -8.59
C VAL A 34 -19.55 -8.57 -9.42
N ILE A 35 -19.91 -7.74 -10.40
CA ILE A 35 -21.17 -7.89 -11.15
C ILE A 35 -20.89 -7.88 -12.65
N GLY A 36 -21.50 -8.82 -13.38
CA GLY A 36 -21.54 -8.83 -14.84
C GLY A 36 -20.35 -9.49 -15.53
N ASP A 37 -20.14 -9.14 -16.79
CA ASP A 37 -19.09 -9.71 -17.65
C ASP A 37 -17.70 -9.17 -17.29
N VAL A 38 -17.11 -9.79 -16.27
CA VAL A 38 -15.81 -9.46 -15.71
C VAL A 38 -14.92 -10.69 -15.76
N HIS A 39 -13.81 -10.60 -16.48
CA HIS A 39 -12.74 -11.60 -16.44
C HIS A 39 -11.67 -11.19 -15.43
N ILE A 40 -11.38 -12.07 -14.46
CA ILE A 40 -10.35 -11.87 -13.44
C ILE A 40 -9.30 -12.97 -13.55
N GLY A 41 -8.11 -12.57 -13.99
CA GLY A 41 -6.96 -13.46 -14.18
C GLY A 41 -6.33 -13.95 -12.88
N ALA A 42 -5.32 -14.79 -13.03
CA ALA A 42 -4.66 -15.46 -11.91
C ALA A 42 -4.00 -14.49 -10.93
N GLN A 43 -3.98 -14.89 -9.66
CA GLN A 43 -3.23 -14.24 -8.58
C GLN A 43 -3.65 -12.80 -8.29
N VAL A 44 -4.88 -12.44 -8.63
CA VAL A 44 -5.45 -11.13 -8.31
C VAL A 44 -5.79 -11.04 -6.81
N HIS A 45 -5.60 -9.85 -6.23
CA HIS A 45 -5.98 -9.52 -4.86
C HIS A 45 -7.02 -8.40 -4.85
N ILE A 46 -8.23 -8.66 -4.36
CA ILE A 46 -9.31 -7.67 -4.29
C ILE A 46 -9.68 -7.41 -2.83
N ALA A 47 -9.42 -6.18 -2.38
CA ALA A 47 -9.56 -5.73 -1.00
C ALA A 47 -11.01 -5.35 -0.65
N PRO A 48 -11.33 -5.09 0.65
CA PRO A 48 -12.68 -4.73 1.10
C PRO A 48 -13.27 -3.48 0.42
N GLY A 49 -14.60 -3.47 0.26
CA GLY A 49 -15.34 -2.30 -0.22
C GLY A 49 -15.14 -1.97 -1.70
N VAL A 50 -14.47 -2.84 -2.45
CA VAL A 50 -14.32 -2.71 -3.89
C VAL A 50 -15.65 -3.00 -4.60
N SER A 51 -15.96 -2.21 -5.63
CA SER A 51 -17.10 -2.45 -6.53
C SER A 51 -16.63 -2.53 -7.98
N ILE A 52 -16.78 -3.71 -8.58
CA ILE A 52 -16.51 -3.94 -10.01
C ILE A 52 -17.83 -4.31 -10.65
N ARG A 53 -18.33 -3.47 -11.56
CA ARG A 53 -19.70 -3.62 -12.08
C ARG A 53 -19.75 -3.38 -13.60
N ALA A 54 -19.87 -4.46 -14.35
CA ALA A 54 -19.98 -4.51 -15.81
C ALA A 54 -21.44 -4.77 -16.23
N ASP A 55 -22.35 -3.87 -15.85
CA ASP A 55 -23.78 -3.96 -16.14
C ASP A 55 -24.24 -2.98 -17.25
N GLU A 56 -23.38 -2.03 -17.62
CA GLU A 56 -23.60 -1.04 -18.68
C GLU A 56 -22.53 -1.22 -19.77
N GLY A 57 -21.35 -0.63 -19.59
CA GLY A 57 -20.18 -0.94 -20.41
C GLY A 57 -19.60 -2.30 -20.05
N MET A 58 -19.42 -3.18 -21.04
CA MET A 58 -18.85 -4.53 -20.87
C MET A 58 -18.12 -4.98 -22.16
N PRO A 59 -17.22 -5.97 -22.11
CA PRO A 59 -16.69 -6.66 -20.93
C PRO A 59 -15.58 -5.88 -20.20
N PHE A 60 -15.26 -6.29 -18.98
CA PHE A 60 -14.07 -5.86 -18.23
C PHE A 60 -13.03 -6.97 -18.17
N TYR A 61 -11.75 -6.62 -18.31
CA TYR A 61 -10.62 -7.52 -18.13
C TYR A 61 -9.69 -7.02 -17.03
N ILE A 62 -9.38 -7.91 -16.08
CA ILE A 62 -8.40 -7.71 -15.01
C ILE A 62 -7.32 -8.79 -15.15
N GLY A 63 -6.12 -8.38 -15.55
CA GLY A 63 -4.99 -9.26 -15.81
C GLY A 63 -4.39 -9.90 -14.57
N ALA A 64 -3.37 -10.74 -14.79
CA ALA A 64 -2.75 -11.51 -13.74
C ALA A 64 -1.97 -10.62 -12.76
N SER A 65 -1.94 -11.03 -11.49
CA SER A 65 -1.20 -10.36 -10.42
C SER A 65 -1.60 -8.90 -10.17
N VAL A 66 -2.77 -8.47 -10.64
CA VAL A 66 -3.33 -7.15 -10.33
C VAL A 66 -3.79 -7.10 -8.87
N ASN A 67 -3.66 -5.94 -8.24
CA ASN A 67 -4.31 -5.67 -6.95
C ASN A 67 -5.30 -4.52 -7.08
N ILE A 68 -6.50 -4.70 -6.57
CA ILE A 68 -7.56 -3.69 -6.51
C ILE A 68 -7.86 -3.45 -5.03
N GLN A 69 -7.48 -2.27 -4.55
CA GLN A 69 -7.43 -1.97 -3.13
C GLN A 69 -8.69 -1.28 -2.63
N ASP A 70 -8.75 -1.07 -1.31
CA ASP A 70 -9.96 -0.74 -0.56
C ASP A 70 -10.76 0.41 -1.18
N GLY A 71 -12.06 0.18 -1.38
CA GLY A 71 -12.98 1.20 -1.89
C GLY A 71 -12.77 1.62 -3.35
N ALA A 72 -11.90 0.96 -4.11
CA ALA A 72 -11.76 1.24 -5.53
C ALA A 72 -13.03 0.85 -6.31
N VAL A 73 -13.31 1.60 -7.37
CA VAL A 73 -14.48 1.39 -8.22
C VAL A 73 -14.05 1.18 -9.66
N VAL A 74 -14.63 0.15 -10.30
CA VAL A 74 -14.48 -0.12 -11.73
C VAL A 74 -15.87 -0.18 -12.36
N HIS A 75 -16.14 0.74 -13.28
CA HIS A 75 -17.41 0.85 -14.02
C HIS A 75 -17.12 1.29 -15.46
N GLY A 76 -18.13 1.44 -16.30
CA GLY A 76 -17.92 1.89 -17.67
C GLY A 76 -19.22 2.26 -18.39
N LEU A 77 -19.11 3.23 -19.30
CA LEU A 77 -20.23 3.69 -20.12
C LEU A 77 -20.67 2.61 -21.11
N GLU A 78 -21.95 2.62 -21.48
CA GLU A 78 -22.56 1.71 -22.45
C GLU A 78 -21.77 1.69 -23.77
N GLN A 79 -21.39 2.88 -24.23
CA GLN A 79 -20.69 3.13 -25.49
C GLN A 79 -19.22 3.46 -25.27
N GLY A 80 -18.41 3.17 -26.29
CA GLY A 80 -16.96 3.35 -26.25
C GLY A 80 -16.25 2.09 -25.75
N ARG A 81 -15.19 1.70 -26.44
CA ARG A 81 -14.37 0.53 -26.10
C ARG A 81 -12.90 0.86 -26.32
N VAL A 82 -12.05 0.23 -25.54
CA VAL A 82 -10.61 0.15 -25.79
C VAL A 82 -10.26 -1.20 -26.41
N THR A 83 -9.18 -1.26 -27.18
CA THR A 83 -8.62 -2.53 -27.65
C THR A 83 -7.72 -3.11 -26.56
N GLY A 84 -8.05 -4.31 -26.11
CA GLY A 84 -7.23 -5.11 -25.19
C GLY A 84 -5.96 -5.63 -25.86
N ASP A 85 -5.05 -6.17 -25.06
CA ASP A 85 -3.79 -6.72 -25.59
C ASP A 85 -4.00 -7.99 -26.43
N ASP A 86 -5.18 -8.61 -26.32
CA ASP A 86 -5.65 -9.75 -27.12
C ASP A 86 -6.30 -9.31 -28.45
N GLY A 87 -6.38 -8.00 -28.73
CA GLY A 87 -7.02 -7.44 -29.92
C GLY A 87 -8.54 -7.30 -29.85
N ASN A 88 -9.20 -7.72 -28.77
CA ASN A 88 -10.65 -7.63 -28.61
C ASN A 88 -11.09 -6.30 -27.96
N PRO A 89 -12.36 -5.88 -28.14
CA PRO A 89 -12.88 -4.67 -27.52
C PRO A 89 -13.31 -4.89 -26.06
N TYR A 90 -12.95 -3.95 -25.18
CA TYR A 90 -13.32 -3.94 -23.76
C TYR A 90 -13.83 -2.57 -23.33
N SER A 91 -14.74 -2.53 -22.36
CA SER A 91 -15.07 -1.27 -21.69
C SER A 91 -13.94 -0.87 -20.74
N VAL A 92 -13.39 -1.82 -19.99
CA VAL A 92 -12.22 -1.60 -19.13
C VAL A 92 -11.20 -2.72 -19.36
N TRP A 93 -9.96 -2.34 -19.63
CA TRP A 93 -8.82 -3.25 -19.69
C TRP A 93 -7.78 -2.85 -18.65
N ILE A 94 -7.52 -3.70 -17.67
CA ILE A 94 -6.44 -3.54 -16.69
C ILE A 94 -5.45 -4.67 -16.91
N SER A 95 -4.29 -4.37 -17.47
CA SER A 95 -3.26 -5.36 -17.83
C SER A 95 -2.47 -5.84 -16.60
N ASP A 96 -1.67 -6.88 -16.79
CA ASP A 96 -1.01 -7.61 -15.72
C ASP A 96 -0.16 -6.72 -14.79
N ASN A 97 -0.04 -7.13 -13.52
CA ASN A 97 0.81 -6.49 -12.51
C ASN A 97 0.48 -5.00 -12.25
N ALA A 98 -0.69 -4.52 -12.66
CA ALA A 98 -1.15 -3.19 -12.29
C ALA A 98 -1.57 -3.13 -10.80
N SER A 99 -1.44 -1.96 -10.19
CA SER A 99 -1.92 -1.68 -8.85
C SER A 99 -2.97 -0.58 -8.92
N ILE A 100 -4.23 -0.93 -8.68
CA ILE A 100 -5.35 0.00 -8.56
C ILE A 100 -5.55 0.27 -7.08
N THR A 101 -5.00 1.38 -6.60
CA THR A 101 -4.85 1.60 -5.16
C THR A 101 -6.09 2.22 -4.50
N HIS A 102 -6.05 2.38 -3.18
CA HIS A 102 -7.21 2.73 -2.35
C HIS A 102 -8.03 3.90 -2.94
N MET A 103 -9.33 3.65 -3.09
CA MET A 103 -10.33 4.62 -3.58
C MET A 103 -10.07 5.16 -5.00
N ALA A 104 -9.25 4.50 -5.82
CA ALA A 104 -9.11 4.86 -7.22
C ALA A 104 -10.39 4.54 -8.01
N LEU A 105 -10.66 5.32 -9.05
CA LEU A 105 -11.77 5.12 -9.99
C LEU A 105 -11.22 4.80 -11.38
N ILE A 106 -11.57 3.64 -11.92
CA ILE A 106 -11.32 3.29 -13.32
C ILE A 106 -12.67 3.24 -14.04
N HIS A 107 -12.89 4.15 -14.99
CA HIS A 107 -14.17 4.27 -15.67
C HIS A 107 -14.02 4.11 -17.19
N GLY A 108 -14.67 3.09 -17.75
CA GLY A 108 -14.66 2.78 -19.18
C GLY A 108 -15.24 3.92 -20.05
N PRO A 109 -14.72 4.11 -21.29
CA PRO A 109 -13.69 3.31 -21.94
C PRO A 109 -12.28 3.60 -21.39
N ALA A 110 -11.61 2.61 -20.81
CA ALA A 110 -10.33 2.80 -20.13
C ALA A 110 -9.37 1.63 -20.34
N TYR A 111 -8.11 1.96 -20.64
CA TYR A 111 -7.01 1.00 -20.72
C TYR A 111 -5.93 1.39 -19.70
N VAL A 112 -5.56 0.47 -18.82
CA VAL A 112 -4.46 0.60 -17.86
C VAL A 112 -3.42 -0.45 -18.20
N GLY A 113 -2.25 0.00 -18.63
CA GLY A 113 -1.18 -0.86 -19.12
C GLY A 113 -0.47 -1.69 -18.05
N LYS A 114 0.33 -2.65 -18.51
CA LYS A 114 1.07 -3.60 -17.68
C LYS A 114 1.97 -2.87 -16.69
N GLY A 115 1.94 -3.29 -15.43
CA GLY A 115 2.82 -2.76 -14.39
C GLY A 115 2.53 -1.32 -13.97
N CYS A 116 1.37 -0.75 -14.33
CA CYS A 116 1.00 0.59 -13.90
C CYS A 116 0.73 0.66 -12.40
N PHE A 117 1.06 1.80 -11.80
CA PHE A 117 0.60 2.16 -10.46
C PHE A 117 -0.42 3.30 -10.57
N ILE A 118 -1.67 3.06 -10.17
CA ILE A 118 -2.73 4.07 -10.10
C ILE A 118 -2.94 4.45 -8.64
N GLY A 119 -2.44 5.62 -8.27
CA GLY A 119 -2.35 6.11 -6.90
C GLY A 119 -3.68 6.44 -6.24
N PHE A 120 -3.61 6.66 -4.92
CA PHE A 120 -4.78 6.80 -4.05
C PHE A 120 -5.73 7.88 -4.56
N ARG A 121 -7.03 7.58 -4.61
CA ARG A 121 -8.07 8.51 -5.06
C ARG A 121 -7.83 9.12 -6.46
N SER A 122 -7.04 8.47 -7.31
CA SER A 122 -6.86 8.90 -8.69
C SER A 122 -7.96 8.34 -9.59
N THR A 123 -8.30 9.08 -10.65
CA THR A 123 -9.35 8.73 -11.61
C THR A 123 -8.77 8.58 -13.01
N VAL A 124 -9.13 7.50 -13.70
CA VAL A 124 -8.85 7.26 -15.12
C VAL A 124 -10.19 7.08 -15.83
N PHE A 125 -10.54 7.99 -16.73
CA PHE A 125 -11.82 7.97 -17.44
C PHE A 125 -11.64 8.35 -18.92
N ASN A 126 -12.24 7.60 -19.84
CA ASN A 126 -12.12 7.82 -21.29
C ASN A 126 -10.65 8.01 -21.73
N ALA A 127 -9.77 7.14 -21.26
CA ALA A 127 -8.32 7.34 -21.33
C ALA A 127 -7.53 6.03 -21.46
N ARG A 128 -6.33 6.15 -22.05
CA ARG A 128 -5.35 5.06 -22.14
C ARG A 128 -4.10 5.43 -21.34
N VAL A 129 -3.73 4.63 -20.37
CA VAL A 129 -2.50 4.76 -19.58
C VAL A 129 -1.53 3.68 -20.04
N GLY A 130 -0.44 4.07 -20.71
CA GLY A 130 0.55 3.15 -21.26
C GLY A 130 1.31 2.35 -20.21
N ASN A 131 1.97 1.28 -20.63
CA ASN A 131 2.69 0.35 -19.75
C ASN A 131 3.70 1.05 -18.84
N GLY A 132 3.82 0.58 -17.60
CA GLY A 132 4.81 1.05 -16.63
C GLY A 132 4.64 2.50 -16.18
N CYS A 133 3.46 3.12 -16.40
CA CYS A 133 3.19 4.45 -15.87
C CYS A 133 3.03 4.45 -14.35
N ILE A 134 3.44 5.55 -13.73
CA ILE A 134 3.31 5.78 -12.30
C ILE A 134 2.45 7.01 -12.09
N VAL A 135 1.19 6.78 -11.76
CA VAL A 135 0.22 7.83 -11.45
C VAL A 135 0.13 7.97 -9.94
N MET A 136 0.57 9.11 -9.42
CA MET A 136 0.51 9.37 -7.99
C MET A 136 -0.91 9.78 -7.55
N SER A 137 -1.09 10.04 -6.26
CA SER A 137 -2.40 10.19 -5.64
C SER A 137 -3.16 11.43 -6.12
N HIS A 138 -4.48 11.39 -6.09
CA HIS A 138 -5.38 12.49 -6.43
C HIS A 138 -5.20 13.04 -7.86
N ALA A 139 -4.74 12.22 -8.80
CA ALA A 139 -4.65 12.62 -10.20
C ALA A 139 -5.96 12.36 -10.94
N LEU A 140 -6.35 13.25 -11.84
CA LEU A 140 -7.41 13.03 -12.82
C LEU A 140 -6.77 12.89 -14.20
N ILE A 141 -7.03 11.77 -14.87
CA ILE A 141 -6.62 11.49 -16.24
C ILE A 141 -7.89 11.26 -17.05
N GLU A 142 -8.17 12.16 -17.97
CA GLU A 142 -9.42 12.15 -18.73
C GLU A 142 -9.22 12.53 -20.19
N ASN A 143 -9.86 11.81 -21.12
CA ASN A 143 -9.87 12.16 -22.56
C ASN A 143 -8.45 12.26 -23.19
N VAL A 144 -7.50 11.45 -22.71
CA VAL A 144 -6.09 11.48 -23.14
C VAL A 144 -5.48 10.08 -23.22
N GLU A 145 -4.40 9.97 -23.98
CA GLU A 145 -3.48 8.82 -23.95
C GLU A 145 -2.17 9.22 -23.28
N ILE A 146 -1.87 8.63 -22.12
CA ILE A 146 -0.59 8.76 -21.45
C ILE A 146 0.40 7.77 -22.10
N PRO A 147 1.51 8.24 -22.68
CA PRO A 147 2.52 7.34 -23.24
C PRO A 147 3.09 6.38 -22.20
N ALA A 148 3.67 5.25 -22.63
CA ALA A 148 4.31 4.31 -21.72
C ALA A 148 5.45 4.94 -20.92
N GLY A 149 5.65 4.48 -19.68
CA GLY A 149 6.76 4.87 -18.81
C GLY A 149 6.70 6.33 -18.34
N ARG A 150 5.52 6.93 -18.26
CA ARG A 150 5.35 8.32 -17.79
C ARG A 150 4.93 8.40 -16.32
N TYR A 151 5.42 9.43 -15.65
CA TYR A 151 5.12 9.72 -14.26
C TYR A 151 4.15 10.90 -14.18
N VAL A 152 3.04 10.70 -13.46
CA VAL A 152 2.03 11.73 -13.20
C VAL A 152 2.09 12.09 -11.73
N ALA A 153 2.43 13.35 -11.43
CA ALA A 153 2.58 13.84 -10.06
C ALA A 153 1.22 13.92 -9.33
N SER A 154 1.26 13.89 -8.00
CA SER A 154 0.03 13.95 -7.19
C SER A 154 -0.76 15.23 -7.46
N GLY A 155 -2.08 15.14 -7.50
CA GLY A 155 -2.95 16.30 -7.76
C GLY A 155 -3.00 16.77 -9.21
N SER A 156 -2.31 16.09 -10.14
CA SER A 156 -2.32 16.48 -11.55
C SER A 156 -3.70 16.29 -12.18
N VAL A 157 -4.12 17.24 -13.01
CA VAL A 157 -5.31 17.15 -13.85
C VAL A 157 -4.87 17.17 -15.32
N ILE A 158 -4.91 16.00 -15.96
CA ILE A 158 -4.45 15.76 -17.34
C ILE A 158 -5.68 15.51 -18.20
N ILE A 159 -6.13 16.56 -18.89
CA ILE A 159 -7.36 16.57 -19.71
C ILE A 159 -7.13 17.02 -21.15
N HIS A 160 -5.88 17.35 -21.49
CA HIS A 160 -5.46 17.70 -22.84
C HIS A 160 -4.23 16.87 -23.23
N GLN A 161 -4.22 16.35 -24.46
CA GLN A 161 -3.15 15.47 -24.94
C GLN A 161 -1.75 16.12 -24.83
N GLN A 162 -1.65 17.43 -25.06
CA GLN A 162 -0.39 18.16 -24.90
C GLN A 162 0.18 18.10 -23.47
N GLN A 163 -0.67 17.98 -22.44
CA GLN A 163 -0.22 17.78 -21.06
C GLN A 163 0.36 16.36 -20.90
N ALA A 164 -0.33 15.35 -21.43
CA ALA A 164 0.08 13.95 -21.40
C ALA A 164 1.43 13.74 -22.11
N ASP A 165 1.61 14.35 -23.28
CA ASP A 165 2.82 14.21 -24.10
C ASP A 165 4.07 14.77 -23.40
N ARG A 166 3.88 15.75 -22.50
CA ARG A 166 4.96 16.45 -21.77
C ARG A 166 5.27 15.87 -20.40
N LEU A 167 4.59 14.79 -19.99
CA LEU A 167 4.86 14.16 -18.69
C LEU A 167 6.30 13.64 -18.61
N PRO A 168 6.94 13.75 -17.44
CA PRO A 168 8.29 13.23 -17.24
C PRO A 168 8.31 11.70 -17.29
N ASN A 169 9.50 11.14 -17.59
CA ASN A 169 9.71 9.70 -17.54
C ASN A 169 9.79 9.20 -16.10
N VAL A 170 9.26 8.00 -15.88
CA VAL A 170 9.40 7.20 -14.66
C VAL A 170 10.87 6.96 -14.35
N GLN A 171 11.25 7.08 -13.09
CA GLN A 171 12.59 6.75 -12.61
C GLN A 171 12.65 5.29 -12.10
N GLU A 172 13.85 4.74 -11.97
CA GLU A 172 14.04 3.36 -11.47
C GLU A 172 13.44 3.14 -10.08
N ALA A 173 13.56 4.15 -9.21
CA ALA A 173 12.98 4.11 -7.87
C ALA A 173 11.45 3.95 -7.89
N ASP A 174 10.78 4.61 -8.83
CA ASP A 174 9.32 4.56 -8.98
C ASP A 174 8.88 3.18 -9.48
N SER A 175 9.59 2.63 -10.47
CA SER A 175 9.34 1.27 -10.99
C SER A 175 9.60 0.20 -9.94
N THR A 176 10.61 0.39 -9.09
CA THR A 176 10.90 -0.50 -7.96
C THR A 176 9.81 -0.43 -6.90
N PHE A 177 9.32 0.78 -6.61
CA PHE A 177 8.18 0.97 -5.72
C PHE A 177 6.92 0.25 -6.23
N ALA A 178 6.55 0.42 -7.50
CA ALA A 178 5.37 -0.25 -8.07
C ALA A 178 5.47 -1.77 -8.01
N ARG A 179 6.62 -2.35 -8.39
CA ARG A 179 6.87 -3.80 -8.27
C ARG A 179 6.79 -4.29 -6.83
N HIS A 180 7.27 -3.50 -5.88
CA HIS A 180 7.18 -3.84 -4.46
C HIS A 180 5.73 -3.89 -3.98
N VAL A 181 4.87 -2.97 -4.41
CA VAL A 181 3.43 -2.99 -4.08
C VAL A 181 2.75 -4.25 -4.61
N VAL A 182 3.06 -4.67 -5.84
CA VAL A 182 2.58 -5.95 -6.39
C VAL A 182 3.06 -7.11 -5.52
N SER A 183 4.36 -7.16 -5.19
CA SER A 183 4.93 -8.23 -4.35
C SER A 183 4.27 -8.33 -2.98
N VAL A 184 4.01 -7.20 -2.32
CA VAL A 184 3.30 -7.18 -1.03
C VAL A 184 1.89 -7.72 -1.17
N ASN A 185 1.15 -7.30 -2.19
CA ASN A 185 -0.22 -7.78 -2.41
C ASN A 185 -0.27 -9.28 -2.77
N GLN A 186 0.75 -9.82 -3.44
CA GLN A 186 0.86 -11.27 -3.63
C GLN A 186 1.03 -12.02 -2.31
N LYS A 187 1.85 -11.49 -1.40
CA LYS A 187 2.02 -12.08 -0.06
C LYS A 187 0.76 -11.95 0.79
N LEU A 188 0.06 -10.82 0.72
CA LEU A 188 -1.23 -10.62 1.41
C LEU A 188 -2.28 -11.61 0.90
N ARG A 189 -2.42 -11.75 -0.42
CA ARG A 189 -3.31 -12.75 -1.06
C ARG A 189 -3.02 -14.15 -0.53
N GLN A 190 -1.75 -14.57 -0.54
CA GLN A 190 -1.35 -15.88 -0.01
C GLN A 190 -1.68 -16.04 1.47
N GLY A 191 -1.44 -14.99 2.28
CA GLY A 191 -1.77 -14.99 3.70
C GLY A 191 -3.27 -15.15 3.96
N TYR A 192 -4.11 -14.44 3.20
CA TYR A 192 -5.56 -14.57 3.29
C TYR A 192 -6.06 -15.94 2.85
N LEU A 193 -5.57 -16.46 1.72
CA LEU A 193 -5.91 -17.82 1.28
C LEU A 193 -5.49 -18.88 2.29
N CYS A 194 -4.30 -18.73 2.90
CA CYS A 194 -3.84 -19.62 3.97
C CYS A 194 -4.75 -19.53 5.21
N ALA A 195 -5.24 -18.34 5.56
CA ALA A 195 -6.12 -18.15 6.70
C ALA A 195 -7.48 -18.84 6.54
N ASP A 196 -7.96 -18.97 5.29
CA ASP A 196 -9.19 -19.69 4.95
C ASP A 196 -8.97 -21.21 4.81
N ASP A 197 -7.73 -21.65 4.57
CA ASP A 197 -7.33 -23.06 4.50
C ASP A 197 -6.96 -23.62 5.89
N GLN A 198 -7.77 -24.56 6.40
CA GLN A 198 -7.59 -25.15 7.73
C GLN A 198 -6.24 -25.87 7.88
N VAL A 199 -5.73 -26.49 6.82
CA VAL A 199 -4.45 -27.22 6.86
C VAL A 199 -3.30 -26.22 6.92
N CYS A 200 -3.34 -25.19 6.07
CA CYS A 200 -2.32 -24.15 6.04
C CYS A 200 -2.27 -23.39 7.37
N ILE A 201 -3.40 -22.84 7.83
CA ILE A 201 -3.43 -22.02 9.05
C ILE A 201 -3.10 -22.81 10.31
N ALA A 202 -3.41 -24.11 10.35
CA ALA A 202 -3.08 -24.97 11.48
C ALA A 202 -1.57 -25.09 11.67
N THR A 203 -0.77 -25.12 10.60
CA THR A 203 0.70 -25.18 10.74
C THR A 203 1.25 -23.96 11.47
N ILE A 204 0.69 -22.77 11.20
CA ILE A 204 1.11 -21.51 11.81
C ILE A 204 0.55 -21.37 13.23
N ARG A 205 -0.72 -21.77 13.46
CA ARG A 205 -1.34 -21.71 14.79
C ARG A 205 -0.75 -22.72 15.78
N ASN A 206 -0.34 -23.88 15.26
CA ASN A 206 0.25 -24.96 16.06
C ASN A 206 1.77 -24.87 16.13
N GLU A 207 2.41 -23.90 15.46
CA GLU A 207 3.75 -23.51 15.88
C GLU A 207 3.64 -23.10 17.35
N PRO A 208 4.38 -23.74 18.26
CA PRO A 208 4.38 -23.29 19.64
C PRO A 208 4.83 -21.84 19.59
N ASN A 209 3.94 -20.92 19.96
CA ASN A 209 4.36 -19.60 20.42
C ASN A 209 5.61 -19.84 21.26
N GLY A 210 6.70 -19.13 20.97
CA GLY A 210 7.88 -19.07 21.85
C GLY A 210 7.57 -18.55 23.26
N HIS A 211 6.31 -18.58 23.71
CA HIS A 211 5.88 -18.58 25.09
C HIS A 211 5.92 -19.98 25.68
N SER A 212 7.13 -20.52 25.80
CA SER A 212 7.39 -21.45 26.89
C SER A 212 7.21 -20.67 28.20
N THR A 213 6.22 -21.07 29.00
CA THR A 213 6.20 -20.81 30.44
C THR A 213 7.44 -21.46 31.07
N VAL A 214 8.56 -20.74 31.07
CA VAL A 214 9.77 -21.14 31.77
C VAL A 214 9.65 -20.61 33.19
N GLN A 215 9.42 -21.53 34.13
CA GLN A 215 9.74 -21.33 35.55
C GLN A 215 11.16 -20.78 35.68
N PRO A 216 11.45 -19.91 36.66
CA PRO A 216 12.72 -19.20 36.73
C PRO A 216 13.86 -20.15 37.12
N ALA A 217 14.45 -20.80 36.13
CA ALA A 217 15.75 -21.44 36.24
C ALA A 217 16.78 -20.52 35.60
N SER A 218 17.47 -19.77 36.47
CA SER A 218 18.72 -19.05 36.27
C SER A 218 19.50 -19.47 35.01
N ARG A 219 19.35 -18.72 33.91
CA ARG A 219 20.35 -18.62 32.84
C ARG A 219 20.41 -17.20 32.31
N ASN A 220 21.44 -16.48 32.77
CA ASN A 220 21.92 -15.23 32.21
C ASN A 220 22.19 -15.40 30.71
N GLY A 221 21.44 -14.68 29.89
CA GLY A 221 21.60 -14.59 28.46
C GLY A 221 21.01 -13.28 27.92
N HIS A 222 21.35 -12.15 28.56
CA HIS A 222 21.16 -10.83 27.97
C HIS A 222 22.04 -10.77 26.70
N ARG A 223 21.44 -10.76 25.51
CA ARG A 223 22.08 -10.09 24.39
C ARG A 223 21.97 -8.59 24.68
N PRO A 224 23.09 -7.89 24.95
CA PRO A 224 23.02 -6.47 25.24
C PRO A 224 22.49 -5.76 23.99
N SER A 225 21.42 -4.99 24.14
CA SER A 225 21.14 -3.92 23.19
C SER A 225 22.37 -3.01 23.14
N PRO A 226 22.80 -2.53 21.95
CA PRO A 226 23.92 -1.60 21.88
C PRO A 226 23.65 -0.42 22.83
N PRO A 227 24.67 0.03 23.59
CA PRO A 227 24.49 1.13 24.52
C PRO A 227 24.06 2.38 23.76
N LEU A 228 23.10 3.13 24.32
CA LEU A 228 22.72 4.43 23.80
C LEU A 228 23.98 5.31 23.76
N GLU A 229 24.29 5.92 22.60
CA GLU A 229 25.51 6.70 22.44
C GLU A 229 25.53 7.93 23.37
N ALA A 230 26.72 8.37 23.77
CA ALA A 230 26.91 9.53 24.65
C ALA A 230 26.18 10.82 24.19
N PRO A 231 26.10 11.15 22.88
CA PRO A 231 25.33 12.31 22.41
C PRO A 231 23.83 12.19 22.68
N ALA A 232 23.26 10.99 22.56
CA ALA A 232 21.84 10.76 22.84
C ALA A 232 21.51 10.91 24.33
N ILE A 233 22.40 10.43 25.21
CA ILE A 233 22.26 10.59 26.66
C ILE A 233 22.36 12.07 27.06
N ALA A 234 23.33 12.80 26.52
CA ALA A 234 23.50 14.23 26.78
C ALA A 234 22.27 15.04 26.35
N TRP A 235 21.71 14.73 25.18
CA TRP A 235 20.50 15.38 24.67
C TRP A 235 19.27 15.09 25.54
N ILE A 236 19.07 13.83 25.99
CA ILE A 236 17.98 13.48 26.91
C ILE A 236 18.08 14.30 28.20
N ARG A 237 19.28 14.41 28.78
CA ARG A 237 19.52 15.19 30.00
C ARG A 237 19.15 16.66 29.82
N GLU A 238 19.52 17.25 28.68
CA GLU A 238 19.19 18.63 28.35
C GLU A 238 17.67 18.85 28.28
N VAL A 239 16.94 17.98 27.57
CA VAL A 239 15.48 18.08 27.42
C VAL A 239 14.76 17.94 28.76
N LEU A 240 15.19 16.98 29.59
CA LEU A 240 14.62 16.79 30.92
C LEU A 240 14.93 17.97 31.86
N SER A 241 16.10 18.61 31.75
CA SER A 241 16.44 19.80 32.55
C SER A 241 15.50 20.98 32.32
N GLN A 242 14.93 21.07 31.12
CA GLN A 242 13.93 22.06 30.72
C GLN A 242 12.49 21.65 31.07
N LYS A 243 12.31 20.47 31.71
CA LYS A 243 11.01 19.84 32.01
C LYS A 243 10.17 19.56 30.76
N PHE A 244 10.82 19.30 29.62
CA PHE A 244 10.15 18.97 28.36
C PHE A 244 9.94 17.45 28.23
N TYR A 245 8.96 17.06 27.41
CA TYR A 245 8.77 15.66 27.03
C TYR A 245 9.61 15.30 25.80
N ILE A 246 9.85 14.01 25.61
CA ILE A 246 10.61 13.50 24.46
C ILE A 246 9.64 12.79 23.52
N GLY A 247 9.42 13.35 22.34
CA GLY A 247 8.77 12.66 21.23
C GLY A 247 9.73 11.73 20.52
N VAL A 248 9.24 10.56 20.12
CA VAL A 248 10.00 9.55 19.38
C VAL A 248 9.30 9.29 18.06
N GLU A 249 10.07 9.32 16.98
CA GLU A 249 9.61 9.12 15.62
C GLU A 249 10.50 8.09 14.91
N GLN A 250 9.91 7.26 14.06
CA GLN A 250 10.63 6.30 13.24
C GLN A 250 10.33 6.45 11.75
N ALA A 251 11.32 6.09 10.95
CA ALA A 251 11.24 6.08 9.51
C ALA A 251 11.99 4.86 8.96
N ASN A 252 11.41 4.18 7.98
CA ASN A 252 12.19 3.30 7.11
C ASN A 252 13.04 4.14 6.13
N THR A 253 13.96 3.51 5.41
CA THR A 253 14.88 4.19 4.47
C THR A 253 14.17 5.08 3.45
N ARG A 254 12.98 4.68 2.97
CA ARG A 254 12.18 5.49 2.06
C ARG A 254 11.63 6.75 2.74
N ARG A 255 11.03 6.60 3.92
CA ARG A 255 10.45 7.67 4.72
C ARG A 255 11.52 8.68 5.16
N PHE A 256 12.69 8.20 5.58
CA PHE A 256 13.83 9.02 5.95
C PHE A 256 14.30 9.93 4.80
N ARG A 257 14.47 9.38 3.59
CA ARG A 257 14.87 10.14 2.40
C ARG A 257 13.85 11.22 2.00
N ALA A 258 12.58 11.00 2.30
CA ALA A 258 11.51 11.96 2.08
C ALA A 258 11.27 12.91 3.27
N ASN A 259 12.11 12.85 4.31
CA ASN A 259 11.92 13.54 5.59
C ASN A 259 10.50 13.33 6.20
N SER A 260 9.92 12.17 5.95
CA SER A 260 8.62 11.74 6.48
C SER A 260 8.85 10.79 7.65
N TRP A 261 8.15 11.01 8.75
CA TRP A 261 8.38 10.27 10.00
C TRP A 261 7.05 9.79 10.56
N SER A 262 7.08 8.70 11.31
CA SER A 262 5.91 8.09 11.95
C SER A 262 6.08 8.22 13.46
N ASP A 263 5.06 8.70 14.16
CA ASP A 263 5.09 8.80 15.61
C ASP A 263 5.17 7.41 16.27
N CYS A 264 6.10 7.25 17.20
CA CYS A 264 6.26 6.04 18.01
C CYS A 264 5.73 6.22 19.44
N GLY A 265 5.60 7.47 19.89
CA GLY A 265 5.13 7.79 21.22
C GLY A 265 5.83 9.00 21.83
N VAL A 266 5.42 9.32 23.06
CA VAL A 266 5.96 10.42 23.85
C VAL A 266 6.39 9.88 25.21
N ILE A 267 7.66 10.08 25.56
CA ILE A 267 8.23 9.73 26.85
C ILE A 267 8.02 10.92 27.79
N LYS A 268 7.20 10.71 28.82
CA LYS A 268 6.89 11.69 29.88
C LYS A 268 7.62 11.35 31.19
N ALA A 269 8.91 11.06 31.09
CA ALA A 269 9.74 10.75 32.24
C ALA A 269 10.24 12.04 32.91
N MET A 270 10.43 12.00 34.24
CA MET A 270 11.02 13.11 35.01
C MET A 270 12.47 12.83 35.39
N ARG A 271 12.93 11.60 35.17
CA ARG A 271 14.28 11.14 35.51
C ARG A 271 14.96 10.52 34.29
N GLU A 272 16.27 10.70 34.20
CA GLU A 272 17.09 10.25 33.08
C GLU A 272 17.09 8.71 32.94
N ASP A 273 17.16 7.97 34.05
CA ASP A 273 17.15 6.51 34.08
C ASP A 273 15.85 5.93 33.49
N GLU A 274 14.71 6.50 33.87
CA GLU A 274 13.39 6.12 33.35
C GLU A 274 13.25 6.45 31.85
N ALA A 275 13.72 7.63 31.43
CA ALA A 275 13.68 8.04 30.03
C ALA A 275 14.53 7.11 29.15
N ILE A 276 15.74 6.76 29.61
CA ILE A 276 16.65 5.85 28.91
C ILE A 276 16.06 4.44 28.85
N ALA A 277 15.50 3.93 29.94
CA ALA A 277 14.89 2.60 29.96
C ALA A 277 13.73 2.50 28.97
N THR A 278 12.83 3.49 28.98
CA THR A 278 11.69 3.57 28.06
C THR A 278 12.15 3.69 26.61
N LEU A 279 13.15 4.53 26.35
CA LEU A 279 13.71 4.69 25.01
C LEU A 279 14.35 3.40 24.50
N LYS A 280 15.11 2.68 25.33
CA LYS A 280 15.71 1.39 24.96
C LYS A 280 14.64 0.35 24.58
N GLN A 281 13.54 0.31 25.31
CA GLN A 281 12.42 -0.57 25.00
C GLN A 281 11.78 -0.21 23.65
N LEU A 282 11.64 1.09 23.34
CA LEU A 282 11.15 1.54 22.03
C LEU A 282 12.11 1.15 20.90
N LEU A 283 13.42 1.33 21.09
CA LEU A 283 14.42 0.97 20.08
C LEU A 283 14.40 -0.53 19.76
N GLN A 284 14.19 -1.40 20.77
CA GLN A 284 14.06 -2.85 20.57
C GLN A 284 12.85 -3.23 19.69
N ASN A 285 11.78 -2.44 19.71
CA ASN A 285 10.59 -2.67 18.88
C ASN A 285 10.73 -2.10 17.46
N HIS A 286 11.79 -1.32 17.20
CA HIS A 286 12.05 -0.61 15.95
C HIS A 286 13.44 -0.90 15.39
N LEU A 287 13.87 -2.17 15.47
CA LEU A 287 15.12 -2.64 14.88
C LEU A 287 15.11 -2.40 13.35
N HIS A 288 16.25 -1.99 12.80
CA HIS A 288 16.45 -1.69 11.37
C HIS A 288 15.67 -0.47 10.84
N GLN A 289 15.21 0.44 11.71
CA GLN A 289 14.58 1.70 11.33
C GLN A 289 15.47 2.89 11.71
N TYR A 290 15.30 4.02 11.00
CA TYR A 290 15.80 5.30 11.49
C TYR A 290 14.93 5.72 12.67
N VAL A 291 15.56 6.14 13.78
CA VAL A 291 14.84 6.66 14.95
C VAL A 291 15.35 8.05 15.28
N ARG A 292 14.43 8.99 15.48
CA ARG A 292 14.69 10.38 15.83
C ARG A 292 13.92 10.77 17.09
N LEU A 293 14.60 11.52 17.94
CA LEU A 293 14.04 12.18 19.11
C LEU A 293 13.73 13.64 18.80
N PHE A 294 12.72 14.19 19.44
CA PHE A 294 12.47 15.63 19.47
C PHE A 294 11.89 16.08 20.82
N SER A 295 12.18 17.30 21.23
CA SER A 295 11.64 17.86 22.47
C SER A 295 10.23 18.42 22.26
N ILE A 296 9.39 18.31 23.29
CA ILE A 296 8.02 18.82 23.32
C ILE A 296 7.85 19.66 24.57
N ASN A 297 7.57 20.95 24.40
CA ASN A 297 7.23 21.83 25.52
C ASN A 297 5.80 21.48 26.01
N PRO A 298 5.60 21.07 27.27
CA PRO A 298 4.29 20.66 27.76
C PRO A 298 3.28 21.81 27.88
N GLU A 299 3.75 23.05 28.03
CA GLU A 299 2.90 24.24 28.17
C GLU A 299 2.40 24.75 26.81
N THR A 300 3.30 24.88 25.84
CA THR A 300 2.97 25.43 24.52
C THR A 300 2.62 24.36 23.48
N ARG A 301 2.87 23.08 23.78
CA ARG A 301 2.78 21.93 22.86
C ARG A 301 3.62 22.08 21.59
N GLN A 302 4.63 22.95 21.63
CA GLN A 302 5.53 23.17 20.50
C GLN A 302 6.66 22.14 20.48
N ARG A 303 7.06 21.76 19.27
CA ARG A 303 8.22 20.90 18.98
C ARG A 303 9.49 21.74 18.98
N GLY A 304 10.53 21.25 19.64
CA GLY A 304 11.83 21.91 19.76
C GLY A 304 12.96 21.15 19.06
N SER A 305 14.13 21.12 19.70
CA SER A 305 15.34 20.44 19.24
C SER A 305 15.09 18.98 18.83
N GLN A 306 15.90 18.46 17.90
CA GLN A 306 15.78 17.10 17.36
C GLN A 306 17.14 16.41 17.23
N LEU A 307 17.17 15.09 17.38
CA LEU A 307 18.37 14.27 17.26
C LEU A 307 18.04 12.90 16.66
N THR A 308 18.68 12.52 15.55
CA THR A 308 18.60 11.15 15.01
C THR A 308 19.58 10.27 15.77
N ILE A 309 19.09 9.17 16.35
CA ILE A 309 19.84 8.33 17.30
C ILE A 309 20.02 6.87 16.83
N GLN A 310 19.36 6.49 15.73
CA GLN A 310 19.49 5.15 15.16
C GLN A 310 19.44 5.25 13.64
N HIS A 311 20.35 4.55 12.98
CA HIS A 311 20.35 4.29 11.55
C HIS A 311 20.15 2.78 11.30
N PRO A 312 19.55 2.35 10.18
CA PRO A 312 19.41 0.93 9.86
C PRO A 312 20.77 0.21 9.81
N ASP A 313 21.80 0.90 9.31
CA ASP A 313 23.15 0.36 9.08
C ASP A 313 23.99 0.26 10.37
N THR A 314 23.59 0.93 11.45
CA THR A 314 24.28 0.85 12.76
C THR A 314 23.97 -0.43 13.55
N VAL A 315 23.02 -1.26 13.09
CA VAL A 315 22.65 -2.53 13.76
C VAL A 315 23.49 -3.71 13.26
N GLU A 316 24.16 -3.59 12.10
CA GLU A 316 25.01 -4.66 11.53
C GLU A 316 26.48 -4.60 11.97
N SER A 317 26.89 -3.62 12.77
CA SER A 317 28.29 -3.40 13.18
C SER A 317 28.55 -3.44 14.69
N ALA A 318 27.63 -4.03 15.48
CA ALA A 318 27.77 -4.19 16.94
C ALA A 318 27.61 -5.66 17.40
#